data_AF-A0A4D6PJ21-F1
#
_entry.id   AF-A0A4D6PJ21-F1
#
_cell.length_a   1.000
_cell.length_b   1.000
_cell.length_c   1.000
_cell.angle_alpha   90.00
_cell.angle_beta   90.00
_cell.angle_gamma   90.00
#
_symmetry.space_group_name_H-M   'P 1'
#
loop_
_entity.id
_entity.type
_entity.pdbx_description
1 polymer ?
#
loop_
_entity_poly.entity_id
_entity_poly.type
_entity_poly.pdbx_seq_one_letter_code
_entity_poly.pdbx_strand_id
1 'polypeptide(L)'
;CGRSMEGYPFNPCLTEAQYKEMEEKVSTTLSGLEGELKGTFYPLTGMSKETQQQLIDDHFLFKEGDRFLQAANACRFWPSGRGIYHNENKTFL
;
A
#
# COMPACT_ATOMS: atom_id res chain seq x y z
N CYS A 1 6.89 6.65 -9.41
CA CYS A 1 6.17 6.33 -10.66
C CYS A 1 4.93 5.50 -10.34
N GLY A 2 3.86 5.57 -11.14
CA GLY A 2 2.68 4.71 -11.00
C GLY A 2 2.66 3.56 -12.02
N ARG A 3 2.16 2.39 -11.64
CA ARG A 3 1.97 1.21 -12.50
C ARG A 3 0.63 0.55 -12.18
N SER A 4 0.13 -0.25 -13.12
CA SER A 4 -1.09 -1.06 -12.95
C SER A 4 -0.76 -2.50 -13.29
N MET A 5 -1.37 -3.45 -12.57
CA MET A 5 -1.16 -4.87 -12.81
C MET A 5 -2.18 -5.39 -13.81
N GLU A 6 -1.70 -6.04 -14.86
CA GLU A 6 -2.57 -6.72 -15.83
C GLU A 6 -3.46 -7.77 -15.13
N GLY A 7 -4.70 -7.89 -15.58
CA GLY A 7 -5.70 -8.79 -14.99
C GLY A 7 -6.49 -8.19 -13.81
N TYR A 8 -6.13 -7.00 -13.31
CA TYR A 8 -6.86 -6.31 -12.26
C TYR A 8 -7.45 -4.99 -12.77
N PRO A 9 -8.76 -4.74 -12.56
CA PRO A 9 -9.36 -3.46 -12.88
C PRO A 9 -8.96 -2.39 -11.85
N PHE A 10 -9.34 -1.14 -12.09
CA PHE A 10 -9.13 -0.07 -11.12
C PHE A 10 -10.05 -0.17 -9.90
N ASN A 11 -9.70 0.58 -8.85
CA ASN A 11 -10.35 0.59 -7.54
C ASN A 11 -11.89 0.52 -7.51
N PRO A 12 -12.64 1.23 -8.40
CA PRO A 12 -14.10 1.19 -8.37
C PRO A 12 -14.68 -0.22 -8.63
N CYS A 13 -13.96 -1.02 -9.41
CA CYS A 13 -14.39 -2.34 -9.88
C CYS A 13 -13.69 -3.50 -9.15
N LEU A 14 -12.74 -3.20 -8.25
CA LEU A 14 -12.08 -4.23 -7.46
C LEU A 14 -13.00 -4.78 -6.37
N THR A 15 -12.87 -6.09 -6.14
CA THR A 15 -13.43 -6.78 -4.97
C THR A 15 -12.42 -6.78 -3.82
N GLU A 16 -12.89 -6.99 -2.58
CA GLU A 16 -12.00 -7.08 -1.41
C GLU A 16 -10.96 -8.21 -1.55
N ALA A 17 -11.36 -9.36 -2.11
CA ALA A 17 -10.44 -10.47 -2.36
C ALA A 17 -9.33 -10.09 -3.34
N GLN A 18 -9.66 -9.37 -4.41
CA GLN A 18 -8.66 -8.89 -5.36
C GLN A 18 -7.70 -7.88 -4.71
N TYR A 19 -8.17 -6.99 -3.84
CA TYR A 19 -7.29 -6.10 -3.07
C TYR A 19 -6.24 -6.89 -2.26
N LYS A 20 -6.67 -7.96 -1.58
CA LYS A 20 -5.76 -8.83 -0.80
C LYS A 20 -4.79 -9.62 -1.69
N GLU A 21 -5.28 -10.16 -2.80
CA GLU A 21 -4.44 -10.89 -3.76
C GLU A 21 -3.37 -9.98 -4.38
N MET A 22 -3.73 -8.74 -4.71
CA MET A 22 -2.80 -7.74 -5.23
C MET A 22 -1.73 -7.38 -4.18
N GLU A 23 -2.13 -7.15 -2.93
CA GLU A 23 -1.22 -6.89 -1.81
C GLU A 23 -0.23 -8.04 -1.61
N GLU A 24 -0.70 -9.29 -1.63
CA GLU A 24 0.15 -10.47 -1.49
C GLU A 24 1.18 -10.57 -2.63
N LYS A 25 0.74 -10.39 -3.88
CA LYS A 25 1.64 -10.42 -5.06
C LYS A 25 2.70 -9.33 -5.00
N VAL A 26 2.31 -8.11 -4.66
CA VAL A 26 3.22 -6.95 -4.59
C VAL A 26 4.19 -7.12 -3.43
N SER A 27 3.72 -7.44 -2.23
CA SER A 27 4.58 -7.63 -1.06
C SER A 27 5.58 -8.78 -1.24
N THR A 28 5.15 -9.90 -1.85
CA THR A 28 6.05 -11.02 -2.20
C THR A 28 7.10 -10.62 -3.22
N THR A 29 6.75 -9.80 -4.20
CA THR A 29 7.73 -9.32 -5.20
C THR A 29 8.74 -8.37 -4.56
N LEU A 30 8.28 -7.47 -3.68
CA LEU A 30 9.12 -6.47 -3.02
C LEU A 30 10.02 -7.08 -1.93
N SER A 31 9.64 -8.20 -1.32
CA SER A 31 10.49 -8.91 -0.36
C SER A 31 11.70 -9.58 -1.01
N GLY A 32 11.66 -9.82 -2.33
CA GLY A 32 12.79 -10.31 -3.10
C GLY A 32 13.79 -9.23 -3.52
N LEU A 33 13.58 -7.95 -3.16
CA LEU A 33 14.53 -6.89 -3.43
C LEU A 33 15.73 -6.97 -2.48
N GLU A 34 16.92 -6.82 -3.03
CA GLU A 34 18.20 -6.92 -2.31
C GLU A 34 19.01 -5.63 -2.40
N GLY A 35 20.12 -5.57 -1.66
CA GLY A 35 21.03 -4.42 -1.66
C GLY A 35 20.37 -3.15 -1.14
N GLU A 36 20.57 -2.03 -1.83
CA GLU A 36 20.02 -0.72 -1.44
C GLU A 36 18.49 -0.69 -1.42
N LEU A 37 17.84 -1.55 -2.21
CA LEU A 37 16.38 -1.59 -2.32
C LEU A 37 15.73 -2.49 -1.27
N LYS A 38 16.53 -3.27 -0.52
CA LYS A 38 16.02 -4.17 0.51
C LYS A 38 15.25 -3.39 1.58
N GLY A 39 14.07 -3.89 1.92
CA GLY A 39 13.12 -3.18 2.74
C GLY A 39 12.03 -4.06 3.32
N THR A 40 11.06 -3.40 3.94
CA THR A 40 9.92 -4.04 4.61
C THR A 40 8.62 -3.51 4.04
N PHE A 41 7.66 -4.42 3.82
CA PHE A 41 6.28 -4.07 3.49
C PHE A 41 5.46 -3.98 4.78
N TYR A 42 4.76 -2.87 4.97
CA TYR A 42 3.91 -2.56 6.11
C TYR A 42 2.45 -2.52 5.67
N PRO A 43 1.67 -3.60 5.88
CA PRO A 43 0.25 -3.59 5.59
C PRO A 43 -0.47 -2.60 6.52
N LEU A 44 -1.43 -1.85 5.98
CA LEU A 44 -2.27 -0.95 6.78
C LEU A 44 -3.24 -1.74 7.67
N THR A 45 -3.64 -2.93 7.23
CA THR A 45 -4.49 -3.81 8.05
C THR A 45 -3.68 -4.38 9.21
N GLY A 46 -4.09 -4.08 10.44
CA GLY A 46 -3.39 -4.51 11.64
C GLY A 46 -2.17 -3.67 12.00
N MET A 47 -1.94 -2.55 11.30
CA MET A 47 -0.86 -1.61 11.63
C MET A 47 -1.06 -1.02 13.04
N SER A 48 0.01 -1.03 13.85
CA SER A 48 -0.02 -0.42 15.18
C SER A 48 -0.06 1.10 15.06
N LYS A 49 -0.63 1.78 16.07
CA LYS A 49 -0.70 3.25 16.08
C LYS A 49 0.68 3.89 16.09
N GLU A 50 1.64 3.25 16.73
CA GLU A 50 3.03 3.69 16.81
C GLU A 50 3.68 3.65 15.41
N THR A 51 3.50 2.55 14.68
CA THR A 51 3.98 2.41 13.30
C THR A 51 3.29 3.41 12.38
N GLN A 52 1.98 3.57 12.53
CA GLN A 52 1.21 4.54 11.76
C GLN A 52 1.70 5.97 11.98
N GLN A 53 1.92 6.36 13.24
CA GLN A 53 2.41 7.70 13.59
C GLN A 53 3.82 7.92 13.04
N GLN A 54 4.71 6.93 13.16
CA GLN A 54 6.04 7.02 12.58
C GLN A 54 6.00 7.26 11.06
N LEU A 55 5.16 6.52 10.33
CA LEU A 55 4.99 6.70 8.88
C LEU A 55 4.37 8.05 8.51
N ILE A 56 3.56 8.64 9.38
CA ILE A 56 3.05 10.01 9.23
C ILE A 56 4.19 11.02 9.43
N ASP A 57 4.96 10.87 10.51
CA ASP A 57 6.08 11.75 10.86
C ASP A 57 7.18 11.72 9.78
N ASP A 58 7.41 10.54 9.19
CA ASP A 58 8.33 10.34 8.06
C ASP A 58 7.76 10.84 6.72
N HIS A 59 6.53 11.38 6.69
CA HIS A 59 5.83 11.87 5.49
C HIS A 59 5.57 10.81 4.42
N PHE A 60 5.40 9.55 4.83
CA PHE A 60 5.23 8.41 3.94
C PHE A 60 3.78 7.94 3.83
N LEU A 61 2.97 8.12 4.87
CA LEU A 61 1.58 7.69 4.84
C LEU A 61 0.72 8.63 4.00
N PHE A 62 0.03 8.09 3.00
CA PHE A 62 -0.99 8.82 2.27
C PHE A 62 -2.23 9.00 3.14
N LYS A 63 -2.82 10.21 3.09
CA LYS A 63 -4.00 10.55 3.90
C LYS A 63 -5.17 9.62 3.57
N GLU A 64 -5.78 9.05 4.61
CA GLU A 64 -7.07 8.39 4.49
C GLU A 64 -8.15 9.42 4.11
N GLY A 65 -9.13 9.02 3.31
CA GLY A 65 -10.35 9.80 3.12
C GLY A 65 -10.23 11.02 2.23
N ASP A 66 -9.40 10.97 1.18
CA ASP A 66 -9.49 11.99 0.14
C ASP A 66 -10.90 11.98 -0.49
N ARG A 67 -11.62 13.10 -0.34
CA ARG A 67 -13.02 13.23 -0.79
C ARG A 67 -13.22 12.90 -2.27
N PHE A 68 -12.23 13.16 -3.12
CA PHE A 68 -12.33 12.90 -4.55
C PHE A 68 -12.17 11.41 -4.83
N LEU A 69 -11.27 10.72 -4.12
CA LEU A 69 -11.10 9.28 -4.21
C LEU A 69 -12.31 8.52 -3.65
N GLN A 70 -12.89 9.02 -2.55
CA GLN A 70 -14.13 8.46 -2.00
C GLN A 70 -15.30 8.62 -2.98
N ALA A 71 -15.48 9.80 -3.57
CA ALA A 71 -16.52 10.03 -4.59
C ALA A 71 -16.34 9.14 -5.83
N ALA A 72 -15.09 8.80 -6.18
CA ALA A 72 -14.77 7.86 -7.25
C ALA A 72 -14.93 6.38 -6.86
N ASN A 73 -15.43 6.05 -5.66
CA ASN A 73 -15.47 4.68 -5.12
C ASN A 73 -14.07 4.01 -5.04
N ALA A 74 -13.00 4.79 -4.93
CA ALA A 74 -11.64 4.29 -4.92
C ALA A 74 -11.14 3.86 -3.53
N CYS A 75 -11.90 4.15 -2.47
CA CYS A 75 -11.57 3.81 -1.08
C CYS A 75 -12.39 2.63 -0.52
N ARG A 76 -13.02 1.82 -1.39
CA ARG A 76 -13.84 0.67 -0.96
C ARG A 76 -13.00 -0.35 -0.19
N PHE A 77 -13.52 -0.90 0.91
CA PHE A 77 -12.85 -1.91 1.74
C PHE A 77 -11.58 -1.42 2.46
N TRP A 78 -11.40 -0.11 2.62
CA TRP A 78 -10.27 0.42 3.37
C TRP A 78 -10.24 -0.14 4.81
N PRO A 79 -9.09 -0.58 5.37
CA PRO A 79 -7.72 -0.52 4.82
C PRO A 79 -7.23 -1.82 4.15
N SER A 80 -8.11 -2.78 3.84
CA SER A 80 -7.70 -4.10 3.31
C SER A 80 -7.03 -4.03 1.95
N GLY A 81 -5.91 -4.74 1.76
CA GLY A 81 -5.14 -4.74 0.51
C GLY A 81 -4.33 -3.47 0.27
N ARG A 82 -4.10 -2.67 1.31
CA ARG A 82 -3.28 -1.46 1.25
C ARG A 82 -2.12 -1.61 2.20
N GLY A 83 -0.97 -1.11 1.78
CA GLY A 83 0.23 -1.06 2.57
C GLY A 83 1.24 -0.13 1.93
N ILE A 84 2.38 0.00 2.59
CA ILE A 84 3.51 0.79 2.11
C ILE A 84 4.77 -0.05 2.21
N TYR A 85 5.66 0.10 1.24
CA TYR A 85 6.99 -0.46 1.30
C TYR A 85 7.99 0.67 1.47
N HIS A 86 9.07 0.42 2.20
CA HIS A 86 10.25 1.25 2.05
C HIS A 86 11.51 0.44 2.35
N ASN A 87 12.63 0.88 1.77
CA ASN A 87 13.94 0.33 2.09
C ASN A 87 14.39 0.73 3.52
N GLU A 88 15.41 0.06 4.04
CA GLU A 88 15.94 0.30 5.39
C GLU A 88 16.41 1.77 5.59
N ASN A 89 16.95 2.37 4.53
CA ASN A 89 17.45 3.75 4.54
C ASN A 89 16.37 4.81 4.28
N LYS A 90 15.11 4.41 4.05
CA LYS A 90 13.98 5.32 3.77
C LYS A 90 14.22 6.26 2.57
N THR A 91 14.97 5.80 1.57
CA THR A 91 15.27 6.51 0.32
C THR A 91 14.49 5.94 -0.88
N PHE A 92 13.86 4.77 -0.72
CA PHE A 92 13.02 4.11 -1.72
C PHE A 92 11.68 3.72 -1.09
N LEU A 93 10.58 4.07 -1.78
CA LEU A 93 9.18 3.79 -1.41
C LEU A 93 8.36 3.37 -2.64
#